data_AF-A0A3A0DNU5-F1
#
_entry.id   AF-A0A3A0DNU5-F1
#
_cell.length_a   1.000
_cell.length_b   1.000
_cell.length_c   1.000
_cell.angle_alpha   90.00
_cell.angle_beta   90.00
_cell.angle_gamma   90.00
#
_symmetry.space_group_name_H-M   'P 1'
#
loop_
_entity.id
_entity.type
_entity.pdbx_description
1 polymer ?
#
loop_
_entity_poly.entity_id
_entity_poly.type
_entity_poly.pdbx_seq_one_letter_code
_entity_poly.pdbx_strand_id
1 'polypeptide(L)'
;MREKLTTDSSVKDLVGTQYVFTEVLPVGDDFELFKKVYKIKIDRDQLPRNFIISAQGELLKDFSMNVDLAAVLQEGIEKTGGLKGAAGYQERLKKAMAELDDVKAKLESSPDALEPISAILELDGTHGKQMPEVRKETKRILSALEKKPEQKALLTQARMLESAAELAAEKRTNKAIEMYRTIIEKFPDTPGAKAAADEIAKLESATQADPAEEGESDKDESDKGQADEKGTNEKKSDKSKSKGGVEL
;
A
#
# COMPACT_ATOMS: atom_id res chain seq x y z
N MET A 1 6.68 11.19 35.60
CA MET A 1 7.13 10.10 34.71
C MET A 1 7.93 10.64 33.51
N ARG A 2 7.42 11.65 32.77
CA ARG A 2 8.18 12.40 31.74
C ARG A 2 9.60 12.79 32.15
N GLU A 3 9.75 13.29 33.38
CA GLU A 3 11.04 13.76 33.91
C GLU A 3 12.12 12.66 33.99
N LYS A 4 11.72 11.40 34.30
CA LYS A 4 12.64 10.24 34.35
C LYS A 4 13.12 9.79 32.97
N LEU A 5 12.26 9.88 31.94
CA LEU A 5 12.61 9.55 30.55
C LEU A 5 13.57 10.58 29.94
N THR A 6 13.43 11.85 30.31
CA THR A 6 14.29 12.93 29.82
C THR A 6 15.67 12.97 30.47
N THR A 7 15.85 12.27 31.59
CA THR A 7 17.13 12.18 32.31
C THR A 7 17.96 10.95 31.95
N ASP A 8 17.34 9.91 31.39
CA ASP A 8 18.08 8.73 30.90
C ASP A 8 18.70 9.05 29.53
N SER A 9 20.02 9.25 29.51
CA SER A 9 20.76 9.61 28.31
C SER A 9 20.67 8.57 27.19
N SER A 10 20.35 7.31 27.51
CA SER A 10 20.22 6.25 26.50
C SER A 10 18.94 6.33 25.68
N VAL A 11 17.93 7.05 26.18
CA VAL A 11 16.57 7.11 25.60
C VAL A 11 16.13 8.53 25.25
N LYS A 12 16.81 9.55 25.80
CA LYS A 12 16.50 10.96 25.62
C LYS A 12 16.43 11.40 24.15
N ASP A 13 17.29 10.87 23.29
CA ASP A 13 17.34 11.23 21.85
C ASP A 13 16.25 10.53 21.02
N LEU A 14 15.63 9.47 21.56
CA LEU A 14 14.55 8.70 20.93
C LEU A 14 13.16 9.26 21.26
N VAL A 15 13.01 9.77 22.48
CA VAL A 15 11.78 10.37 23.00
C VAL A 15 11.54 11.71 22.29
N GLY A 16 10.56 11.75 21.39
CA GLY A 16 10.18 12.97 20.64
C GLY A 16 10.61 13.02 19.17
N THR A 17 11.53 12.16 18.73
CA THR A 17 11.91 12.01 17.31
C THR A 17 11.33 10.75 16.67
N GLN A 18 11.29 9.63 17.40
CA GLN A 18 10.90 8.31 16.87
C GLN A 18 9.76 7.64 17.64
N TYR A 19 9.55 8.03 18.90
CA TYR A 19 8.48 7.50 19.72
C TYR A 19 7.78 8.65 20.46
N VAL A 20 6.45 8.59 20.50
CA VAL A 20 5.63 9.49 21.32
C VAL A 20 5.23 8.73 22.57
N PHE A 21 5.67 9.26 23.71
CA PHE A 21 5.19 8.81 25.01
C PHE A 21 4.08 9.72 25.43
N THR A 22 2.89 9.14 25.54
CA THR A 22 1.74 9.85 26.04
C THR A 22 1.19 9.10 27.23
N GLU A 23 1.22 9.77 28.36
CA GLU A 23 0.43 9.39 29.52
C GLU A 23 -0.98 9.88 29.23
N VAL A 24 -1.90 8.96 28.99
CA VAL A 24 -3.31 9.32 28.80
C VAL A 24 -3.96 9.30 30.17
N LEU A 25 -4.11 10.50 30.74
CA LEU A 25 -4.94 10.69 31.92
C LEU A 25 -6.40 10.75 31.46
N PRO A 26 -7.33 10.06 32.14
CA PRO A 26 -8.73 10.06 31.76
C PRO A 26 -9.36 11.42 32.08
N VAL A 27 -9.37 12.36 31.13
CA VAL A 27 -10.21 13.55 31.28
C VAL A 27 -10.89 13.90 29.96
N GLY A 28 -12.23 13.81 29.96
CA GLY A 28 -13.09 14.39 28.92
C GLY A 28 -13.02 13.77 27.53
N ASP A 29 -13.39 14.58 26.54
CA ASP A 29 -13.54 14.21 25.12
C ASP A 29 -12.23 13.79 24.44
N ASP A 30 -11.09 14.13 25.04
CA ASP A 30 -9.75 13.80 24.54
C ASP A 30 -9.47 12.29 24.53
N PHE A 31 -10.15 11.51 25.39
CA PHE A 31 -9.99 10.05 25.43
C PHE A 31 -10.61 9.35 24.22
N GLU A 32 -11.81 9.77 23.79
CA GLU A 32 -12.47 9.21 22.61
C GLU A 32 -11.72 9.60 21.33
N LEU A 33 -11.20 10.84 21.27
CA LEU A 33 -10.32 11.27 20.19
C LEU A 33 -9.04 10.43 20.14
N PHE A 34 -8.42 10.16 21.29
CA PHE A 34 -7.24 9.31 21.40
C PHE A 34 -7.50 7.88 20.89
N LYS A 35 -8.59 7.23 21.34
CA LYS A 35 -9.00 5.90 20.85
C LYS A 35 -9.22 5.89 19.33
N LYS A 36 -9.81 6.95 18.79
CA LYS A 36 -10.08 7.10 17.35
C LYS A 36 -8.80 7.28 16.54
N VAL A 37 -7.88 8.13 16.99
CA VAL A 37 -6.62 8.44 16.29
C VAL A 37 -5.71 7.23 16.25
N TYR A 38 -5.54 6.53 17.37
CA TYR A 38 -4.60 5.41 17.48
C TYR A 38 -5.26 4.03 17.34
N LYS A 39 -6.57 3.99 17.09
CA LYS A 39 -7.38 2.76 16.92
C LYS A 39 -7.26 1.78 18.10
N ILE A 40 -7.16 2.30 19.32
CA ILE A 40 -6.93 1.51 20.53
C ILE A 40 -8.27 1.15 21.18
N LYS A 41 -8.44 -0.13 21.56
CA LYS A 41 -9.64 -0.62 22.29
C LYS A 41 -9.33 -0.79 23.78
N ILE A 42 -9.53 0.27 24.55
CA ILE A 42 -9.35 0.26 26.01
C ILE A 42 -10.59 0.85 26.67
N ASP A 43 -10.96 0.25 27.80
CA ASP A 43 -12.07 0.68 28.65
C ASP A 43 -11.59 1.72 29.68
N ARG A 44 -12.46 2.67 30.02
CA ARG A 44 -12.11 3.86 30.81
C ARG A 44 -11.72 3.52 32.25
N ASP A 45 -12.20 2.40 32.76
CA ASP A 45 -11.90 1.82 34.09
C ASP A 45 -10.50 1.19 34.15
N GLN A 46 -9.84 0.96 33.01
CA GLN A 46 -8.50 0.39 32.94
C GLN A 46 -7.38 1.44 33.00
N LEU A 47 -7.73 2.71 33.26
CA LEU A 47 -6.81 3.85 33.35
C LEU A 47 -6.37 4.11 34.81
N PRO A 48 -5.17 4.70 35.04
CA PRO A 48 -4.25 5.23 34.03
C PRO A 48 -3.37 4.14 33.37
N ARG A 49 -3.18 4.28 32.05
CA ARG A 49 -2.25 3.47 31.25
C ARG A 49 -1.24 4.35 30.55
N ASN A 50 -0.04 3.79 30.35
CA ASN A 50 1.00 4.42 29.55
C ASN A 50 1.10 3.69 28.21
N PHE A 51 1.26 4.47 27.14
CA PHE A 51 1.41 3.94 25.79
C PHE A 51 2.78 4.30 25.24
N ILE A 52 3.42 3.33 24.58
CA ILE A 52 4.49 3.62 23.62
C ILE A 52 3.87 3.52 22.24
N ILE A 53 3.88 4.65 21.54
CA ILE A 53 3.39 4.77 20.18
C ILE A 53 4.60 5.11 19.31
N SER A 54 4.76 4.39 18.20
CA SER A 54 5.78 4.73 17.21
C SER A 54 5.50 6.10 16.59
N ALA A 55 6.51 6.73 15.99
CA ALA A 55 6.31 7.96 15.20
C ALA A 55 5.32 7.77 14.03
N GLN A 56 5.12 6.53 13.58
CA GLN A 56 4.14 6.14 12.56
C GLN A 56 2.72 5.97 13.11
N GLY A 57 2.49 6.17 14.42
CA GLY A 57 1.19 6.07 15.06
C GLY A 57 0.77 4.65 15.42
N GLU A 58 1.68 3.68 15.36
CA GLU A 58 1.40 2.31 15.75
C GLU A 58 1.56 2.14 17.26
N LEU A 59 0.55 1.57 17.92
CA LEU A 59 0.65 1.18 19.30
C LEU A 59 1.63 0.01 19.42
N LEU A 60 2.78 0.25 20.02
CA LEU A 60 3.81 -0.78 20.18
C LEU A 60 3.57 -1.62 21.43
N LYS A 61 3.14 -0.97 22.52
CA LYS A 61 2.89 -1.66 23.79
C LYS A 61 1.98 -0.83 24.70
N ASP A 62 1.09 -1.52 25.41
CA ASP A 62 0.15 -1.00 26.40
C ASP A 62 0.51 -1.58 27.77
N PHE A 63 0.60 -0.75 28.81
CA PHE A 63 0.96 -1.20 30.15
C PHE A 63 0.32 -0.39 31.27
N SER A 64 0.01 -1.10 32.36
CA SER A 64 -0.43 -0.53 33.63
C SER A 64 0.72 0.18 34.35
N MET A 65 0.39 1.02 35.34
CA MET A 65 1.39 1.65 36.20
C MET A 65 2.23 0.58 36.93
N ASN A 66 3.55 0.76 36.94
CA ASN A 66 4.63 -0.13 37.43
C ASN A 66 5.31 -1.04 36.40
N VAL A 67 5.50 -0.59 35.17
CA VAL A 67 6.38 -1.28 34.21
C VAL A 67 7.73 -0.58 34.12
N ASP A 68 8.81 -1.37 34.09
CA ASP A 68 10.16 -0.88 33.79
C ASP A 68 10.19 -0.41 32.33
N LEU A 69 9.98 0.89 32.17
CA LEU A 69 9.82 1.54 30.89
C LEU A 69 11.11 1.47 30.07
N ALA A 70 12.27 1.46 30.72
CA ALA A 70 13.56 1.29 30.07
C ALA A 70 13.65 -0.10 29.45
N ALA A 71 13.28 -1.16 30.18
CA ALA A 71 13.24 -2.52 29.66
C ALA A 71 12.26 -2.69 28.49
N VAL A 72 11.06 -2.09 28.57
CA VAL A 72 10.07 -2.15 27.48
C VAL A 72 10.53 -1.40 26.24
N LEU A 73 11.19 -0.26 26.42
CA LEU A 73 11.75 0.49 25.31
C LEU A 73 12.91 -0.22 24.68
N GLN A 74 13.79 -0.81 25.50
CA GLN A 74 14.88 -1.61 25.03
C GLN A 74 14.37 -2.83 24.26
N GLU A 75 13.31 -3.50 24.71
CA GLU A 75 12.64 -4.57 23.97
C GLU A 75 12.02 -4.07 22.65
N GLY A 76 11.39 -2.88 22.65
CA GLY A 76 10.81 -2.26 21.44
C GLY A 76 11.87 -1.84 20.43
N ILE A 77 12.98 -1.27 20.91
CA ILE A 77 14.20 -0.93 20.16
C ILE A 77 14.78 -2.22 19.60
N GLU A 78 15.01 -3.26 20.40
CA GLU A 78 15.53 -4.55 19.94
C GLU A 78 14.62 -5.21 18.89
N LYS A 79 13.30 -5.20 19.09
CA LYS A 79 12.31 -5.72 18.12
C LYS A 79 12.26 -4.93 16.81
N THR A 80 12.55 -3.63 16.85
CA THR A 80 12.55 -2.74 15.68
C THR A 80 13.95 -2.51 15.10
N GLY A 81 15.00 -3.17 15.63
CA GLY A 81 16.40 -2.99 15.21
C GLY A 81 17.07 -1.71 15.75
N GLY A 82 16.41 -0.99 16.64
CA GLY A 82 16.90 0.12 17.45
C GLY A 82 17.23 1.41 16.69
N LEU A 83 18.07 2.28 17.29
CA LEU A 83 18.57 3.53 16.66
C LEU A 83 19.21 3.31 15.28
N LYS A 84 19.73 2.10 15.01
CA LYS A 84 20.22 1.69 13.67
C LYS A 84 19.08 1.58 12.65
N GLY A 85 17.88 1.21 13.08
CA GLY A 85 16.68 1.16 12.24
C GLY A 85 16.26 2.53 11.72
N ALA A 86 16.42 3.59 12.53
CA ALA A 86 16.04 4.94 12.15
C ALA A 86 17.12 5.72 11.40
N ALA A 87 18.40 5.58 11.78
CA ALA A 87 19.50 6.07 10.94
C ALA A 87 19.47 5.37 9.58
N GLY A 88 19.22 4.05 9.58
CA GLY A 88 19.01 3.28 8.36
C GLY A 88 17.74 3.69 7.60
N TYR A 89 16.65 4.07 8.27
CA TYR A 89 15.46 4.60 7.60
C TYR A 89 15.77 5.91 6.87
N GLN A 90 16.41 6.87 7.54
CA GLN A 90 16.76 8.16 6.93
C GLN A 90 17.73 7.98 5.75
N GLU A 91 18.69 7.07 5.86
CA GLU A 91 19.60 6.74 4.75
C GLU A 91 18.86 6.09 3.58
N ARG A 92 17.99 5.10 3.84
CA ARG A 92 17.16 4.47 2.80
C ARG A 92 16.20 5.47 2.16
N LEU A 93 15.57 6.34 2.95
CA LEU A 93 14.70 7.40 2.46
C LEU A 93 15.46 8.39 1.58
N LYS A 94 16.63 8.87 2.04
CA LYS A 94 17.49 9.76 1.26
C LYS A 94 17.87 9.12 -0.08
N LYS A 95 18.23 7.83 -0.07
CA LYS A 95 18.57 7.09 -1.28
C LYS A 95 17.37 6.99 -2.23
N ALA A 96 16.20 6.57 -1.74
CA ALA A 96 14.98 6.43 -2.54
C ALA A 96 14.52 7.78 -3.13
N MET A 97 14.63 8.87 -2.37
CA MET A 97 14.32 10.21 -2.86
C MET A 97 15.31 10.69 -3.94
N ALA A 98 16.60 10.42 -3.78
CA ALA A 98 17.59 10.74 -4.80
C ALA A 98 17.37 9.96 -6.10
N GLU A 99 16.97 8.69 -6.00
CA GLU A 99 16.58 7.87 -7.14
C GLU A 99 15.32 8.41 -7.82
N LEU A 100 14.31 8.81 -7.05
CA LEU A 100 13.10 9.45 -7.58
C LEU A 100 13.41 10.77 -8.31
N ASP A 101 14.35 11.57 -7.80
CA ASP A 101 14.79 12.81 -8.45
C ASP A 101 15.50 12.53 -9.79
N ASP A 102 16.34 11.50 -9.88
CA ASP A 102 16.98 11.08 -11.14
C ASP A 102 15.94 10.62 -12.17
N VAL A 103 15.01 9.76 -11.75
CA VAL A 103 13.91 9.27 -12.61
C VAL A 103 13.03 10.42 -13.09
N LYS A 104 12.75 11.41 -12.22
CA LYS A 104 12.01 12.61 -12.60
C LYS A 104 12.77 13.45 -13.63
N ALA A 105 14.07 13.63 -13.48
CA ALA A 105 14.88 14.34 -14.46
C ALA A 105 14.86 13.62 -15.83
N LYS A 106 14.93 12.29 -15.84
CA LYS A 106 14.78 11.48 -17.06
C LYS A 106 13.40 11.66 -17.70
N LEU A 107 12.33 11.60 -16.90
CA LEU A 107 10.96 11.83 -17.37
C LEU A 107 10.77 13.25 -17.95
N GLU A 108 11.41 14.25 -17.37
CA GLU A 108 11.39 15.63 -17.90
C GLU A 108 12.17 15.74 -19.22
N SER A 109 13.28 15.03 -19.36
CA SER A 109 14.10 15.01 -20.58
C SER A 109 13.52 14.14 -21.71
N SER A 110 12.69 13.15 -21.39
CA SER A 110 12.11 12.18 -22.32
C SER A 110 10.67 11.87 -21.88
N PRO A 111 9.72 12.80 -22.10
CA PRO A 111 8.35 12.70 -21.59
C PRO A 111 7.52 11.60 -22.26
N ASP A 112 8.01 11.06 -23.37
CA ASP A 112 7.45 9.97 -24.16
C ASP A 112 8.13 8.60 -23.88
N ALA A 113 9.17 8.59 -23.04
CA ALA A 113 9.83 7.36 -22.63
C ALA A 113 9.00 6.58 -21.59
N LEU A 114 8.91 5.27 -21.78
CA LEU A 114 8.21 4.38 -20.86
C LEU A 114 9.05 4.07 -19.60
N GLU A 115 10.37 3.98 -19.75
CA GLU A 115 11.29 3.56 -18.69
C GLU A 115 11.20 4.43 -17.41
N PRO A 116 11.17 5.78 -17.49
CA PRO A 116 11.02 6.60 -16.30
C PRO A 116 9.67 6.41 -15.59
N ILE A 117 8.61 6.10 -16.33
CA ILE A 117 7.28 5.87 -15.76
C ILE A 117 7.24 4.52 -15.03
N SER A 118 7.81 3.47 -15.63
CA SER A 118 7.96 2.17 -14.98
C SER A 118 8.80 2.26 -13.71
N ALA A 119 9.90 3.02 -13.72
CA ALA A 119 10.73 3.22 -12.54
C ALA A 119 9.99 3.96 -11.39
N ILE A 120 9.11 4.92 -11.70
CA ILE A 120 8.26 5.57 -10.67
C ILE A 120 7.29 4.56 -10.04
N LEU A 121 6.70 3.65 -10.83
CA LEU A 121 5.81 2.61 -10.32
C LEU A 121 6.58 1.63 -9.43
N GLU A 122 7.76 1.19 -9.86
CA GLU A 122 8.63 0.32 -9.07
C GLU A 122 9.03 0.96 -7.74
N LEU A 123 9.40 2.25 -7.72
CA LEU A 123 9.69 2.98 -6.49
C LEU A 123 8.47 3.07 -5.56
N ASP A 124 7.26 3.25 -6.10
CA ASP A 124 6.02 3.23 -5.29
C ASP A 124 5.74 1.83 -4.71
N GLY A 125 5.92 0.78 -5.50
CA GLY A 125 5.70 -0.61 -5.11
C GLY A 125 6.70 -1.09 -4.05
N THR A 126 7.98 -0.80 -4.27
CA THR A 126 9.11 -1.25 -3.41
C THR A 126 9.23 -0.44 -2.12
N HIS A 127 9.14 0.89 -2.21
CA HIS A 127 9.40 1.78 -1.07
C HIS A 127 8.13 2.43 -0.51
N GLY A 128 7.10 2.65 -1.32
CA GLY A 128 5.93 3.45 -0.92
C GLY A 128 5.15 2.89 0.28
N LYS A 129 5.17 1.57 0.51
CA LYS A 129 4.54 0.98 1.71
C LYS A 129 5.26 1.34 3.01
N GLN A 130 6.59 1.42 2.97
CA GLN A 130 7.44 1.65 4.15
C GLN A 130 7.82 3.12 4.33
N MET A 131 7.78 3.91 3.25
CA MET A 131 8.22 5.31 3.21
C MET A 131 7.08 6.19 2.67
N PRO A 132 6.22 6.73 3.55
CA PRO A 132 5.08 7.55 3.16
C PRO A 132 5.46 8.78 2.33
N GLU A 133 6.65 9.34 2.55
CA GLU A 133 7.18 10.47 1.79
C GLU A 133 7.41 10.11 0.32
N VAL A 134 8.05 8.96 0.06
CA VAL A 134 8.25 8.43 -1.31
C VAL A 134 6.89 8.22 -1.97
N ARG A 135 5.97 7.54 -1.27
CA ARG A 135 4.60 7.28 -1.77
C ARG A 135 3.84 8.56 -2.12
N LYS A 136 4.01 9.61 -1.32
CA LYS A 136 3.33 10.88 -1.54
C LYS A 136 3.84 11.54 -2.82
N GLU A 137 5.15 11.51 -3.05
CA GLU A 137 5.76 12.14 -4.22
C GLU A 137 5.53 11.33 -5.50
N THR A 138 5.69 9.99 -5.47
CA THR A 138 5.33 9.11 -6.60
C THR A 138 3.88 9.32 -7.00
N LYS A 139 2.93 9.31 -6.06
CA LYS A 139 1.51 9.59 -6.34
C LYS A 139 1.29 10.95 -6.98
N ARG A 140 1.98 11.99 -6.51
CA ARG A 140 1.88 13.33 -7.10
C ARG A 140 2.30 13.33 -8.56
N ILE A 141 3.41 12.65 -8.87
CA ILE A 141 3.93 12.53 -10.24
C ILE A 141 2.94 11.73 -11.10
N LEU A 142 2.50 10.56 -10.64
CA LEU A 142 1.54 9.71 -11.36
C LEU A 142 0.22 10.43 -11.64
N SER A 143 -0.33 11.17 -10.66
CA SER A 143 -1.53 12.00 -10.87
C SER A 143 -1.31 13.16 -11.85
N ALA A 144 -0.08 13.65 -12.01
CA ALA A 144 0.25 14.64 -13.03
C ALA A 144 0.31 14.02 -14.43
N LEU A 145 0.86 12.80 -14.55
CA LEU A 145 0.86 12.04 -15.81
C LEU A 145 -0.56 11.73 -16.28
N GLU A 146 -1.47 11.35 -15.37
CA GLU A 146 -2.87 11.04 -15.69
C GLU A 146 -3.65 12.22 -16.31
N LYS A 147 -3.20 13.46 -16.08
CA LYS A 147 -3.84 14.67 -16.62
C LYS A 147 -3.41 14.99 -18.05
N LYS A 148 -2.37 14.35 -18.57
CA LYS A 148 -1.84 14.57 -19.92
C LYS A 148 -2.16 13.34 -20.78
N PRO A 149 -2.97 13.45 -21.85
CA PRO A 149 -3.47 12.29 -22.60
C PRO A 149 -2.38 11.32 -23.08
N GLU A 150 -1.29 11.84 -23.65
CA GLU A 150 -0.17 11.04 -24.16
C GLU A 150 0.54 10.28 -23.03
N GLN A 151 0.84 10.97 -21.92
CA GLN A 151 1.49 10.37 -20.75
C GLN A 151 0.56 9.40 -20.01
N LYS A 152 -0.75 9.63 -20.04
CA LYS A 152 -1.75 8.70 -19.50
C LYS A 152 -1.73 7.36 -20.24
N ALA A 153 -1.57 7.38 -21.57
CA ALA A 153 -1.45 6.16 -22.36
C ALA A 153 -0.18 5.38 -21.97
N LEU A 154 0.96 6.06 -21.85
CA LEU A 154 2.21 5.44 -21.41
C LEU A 154 2.13 4.89 -19.97
N LEU A 155 1.52 5.63 -19.05
CA LEU A 155 1.26 5.15 -17.69
C LEU A 155 0.37 3.90 -17.67
N THR A 156 -0.62 3.84 -18.56
CA THR A 156 -1.48 2.65 -18.69
C THR A 156 -0.66 1.46 -19.17
N GLN A 157 0.20 1.64 -20.18
CA GLN A 157 1.12 0.59 -20.66
C GLN A 157 2.06 0.12 -19.55
N ALA A 158 2.67 1.05 -18.80
CA ALA A 158 3.58 0.72 -17.70
C ALA A 158 2.90 -0.12 -16.59
N ARG A 159 1.68 0.26 -16.17
CA ARG A 159 0.89 -0.52 -15.21
C ARG A 159 0.54 -1.92 -15.73
N MET A 160 0.24 -2.06 -17.02
CA MET A 160 -0.03 -3.36 -17.62
C MET A 160 1.22 -4.24 -17.67
N LEU A 161 2.40 -3.66 -17.97
CA LEU A 161 3.68 -4.37 -17.92
C LEU A 161 4.00 -4.83 -16.49
N GLU A 162 3.83 -3.97 -15.48
CA GLU A 162 4.04 -4.32 -14.08
C GLU A 162 3.16 -5.50 -13.66
N SER A 163 1.87 -5.45 -13.99
CA SER A 163 0.94 -6.56 -13.70
C SER A 163 1.31 -7.86 -14.44
N ALA A 164 1.78 -7.79 -15.69
CA ALA A 164 2.26 -8.95 -16.42
C ALA A 164 3.54 -9.54 -15.79
N ALA A 165 4.45 -8.68 -15.34
CA ALA A 165 5.67 -9.10 -14.64
C ALA A 165 5.37 -9.75 -13.28
N GLU A 166 4.41 -9.23 -12.53
CA GLU A 166 3.92 -9.86 -11.29
C GLU A 166 3.39 -11.28 -11.55
N LEU A 167 2.57 -11.47 -12.60
CA LEU A 167 2.09 -12.79 -12.99
C LEU A 167 3.24 -13.75 -13.35
N ALA A 168 4.27 -13.25 -14.04
CA ALA A 168 5.44 -14.05 -14.38
C ALA A 168 6.23 -14.45 -13.12
N ALA A 169 6.40 -13.53 -12.17
CA ALA A 169 7.05 -13.79 -10.88
C ALA A 169 6.27 -14.80 -10.02
N GLU A 170 4.94 -14.81 -10.12
CA GLU A 170 4.05 -15.83 -9.53
C GLU A 170 4.08 -17.18 -10.26
N LYS A 171 4.98 -17.37 -11.24
CA LYS A 171 5.06 -18.56 -12.11
C LYS A 171 3.79 -18.82 -12.94
N ARG A 172 2.93 -17.81 -13.12
CA ARG A 172 1.72 -17.89 -13.95
C ARG A 172 2.05 -17.46 -15.38
N THR A 173 3.04 -18.12 -15.98
CA THR A 173 3.67 -17.73 -17.25
C THR A 173 2.66 -17.55 -18.39
N ASN A 174 1.68 -18.46 -18.53
CA ASN A 174 0.66 -18.34 -19.59
C ASN A 174 -0.17 -17.06 -19.44
N LYS A 175 -0.60 -16.73 -18.22
CA LYS A 175 -1.38 -15.50 -17.93
C LYS A 175 -0.52 -14.24 -18.13
N ALA A 176 0.76 -14.31 -17.79
CA ALA A 176 1.70 -13.22 -18.07
C ALA A 176 1.84 -12.98 -19.59
N ILE A 177 2.02 -14.03 -20.38
CA ILE A 177 2.10 -13.95 -21.84
C ILE A 177 0.82 -13.38 -22.45
N GLU A 178 -0.37 -13.81 -21.99
CA GLU A 178 -1.65 -13.25 -22.43
C GLU A 178 -1.76 -11.75 -22.13
N MET A 179 -1.32 -11.33 -20.95
CA MET A 179 -1.29 -9.91 -20.58
C MET A 179 -0.34 -9.11 -21.45
N TYR A 180 0.88 -9.62 -21.71
CA TYR A 180 1.82 -8.99 -22.65
C TYR A 180 1.26 -8.91 -24.08
N ARG A 181 0.60 -9.96 -24.57
CA ARG A 181 -0.07 -9.94 -25.89
C ARG A 181 -1.17 -8.87 -25.95
N THR A 182 -1.92 -8.70 -24.86
CA THR A 182 -2.94 -7.64 -24.75
C THR A 182 -2.33 -6.24 -24.85
N ILE A 183 -1.12 -6.02 -24.33
CA ILE A 183 -0.40 -4.73 -24.46
C ILE A 183 -0.06 -4.48 -25.93
N ILE A 184 0.48 -5.48 -26.63
CA ILE A 184 0.84 -5.39 -28.06
C ILE A 184 -0.40 -5.09 -28.91
N GLU A 185 -1.52 -5.77 -28.65
CA GLU A 185 -2.76 -5.59 -29.39
C GLU A 185 -3.38 -4.20 -29.19
N LYS A 186 -3.43 -3.71 -27.93
CA LYS A 186 -4.05 -2.42 -27.60
C LYS A 186 -3.18 -1.21 -27.95
N PHE A 187 -1.87 -1.37 -27.94
CA PHE A 187 -0.91 -0.29 -28.13
C PHE A 187 0.15 -0.66 -29.18
N PRO A 188 -0.27 -0.96 -30.43
CA PRO A 188 0.69 -1.32 -31.48
C PRO A 188 1.69 -0.18 -31.70
N ASP A 189 2.92 -0.53 -32.05
CA ASP A 189 4.02 0.42 -32.36
C ASP A 189 4.45 1.34 -31.21
N THR A 190 4.09 1.01 -29.97
CA THR A 190 4.51 1.77 -28.78
C THR A 190 5.75 1.16 -28.11
N PRO A 191 6.49 1.94 -27.29
CA PRO A 191 7.56 1.40 -26.46
C PRO A 191 7.08 0.25 -25.56
N GLY A 192 5.84 0.31 -25.07
CA GLY A 192 5.25 -0.75 -24.24
C GLY A 192 5.02 -2.05 -25.00
N ALA A 193 4.55 -1.98 -26.26
CA ALA A 193 4.43 -3.17 -27.09
C ALA A 193 5.78 -3.82 -27.40
N LYS A 194 6.82 -3.01 -27.66
CA LYS A 194 8.18 -3.55 -27.85
C LYS A 194 8.69 -4.26 -26.60
N ALA A 195 8.57 -3.63 -25.44
CA ALA A 195 8.96 -4.24 -24.17
C ALA A 195 8.18 -5.54 -23.88
N ALA A 196 6.87 -5.55 -24.13
CA ALA A 196 6.04 -6.74 -23.98
C ALA A 196 6.46 -7.88 -24.92
N ALA A 197 6.81 -7.58 -26.18
CA ALA A 197 7.30 -8.57 -27.13
C ALA A 197 8.63 -9.20 -26.70
N ASP A 198 9.56 -8.37 -26.20
CA ASP A 198 10.84 -8.82 -25.67
C ASP A 198 10.66 -9.75 -24.45
N GLU A 199 9.71 -9.44 -23.55
CA GLU A 199 9.40 -10.30 -22.39
C GLU A 199 8.73 -11.63 -22.79
N ILE A 200 7.82 -11.64 -23.77
CA ILE A 200 7.25 -12.89 -24.29
C ILE A 200 8.36 -13.79 -24.83
N ALA A 201 9.28 -13.25 -25.63
CA ALA A 201 10.38 -14.03 -26.19
C ALA A 201 11.26 -14.65 -25.09
N LYS A 202 11.54 -13.91 -24.00
CA LYS A 202 12.25 -14.44 -22.83
C LYS A 202 11.49 -15.58 -22.17
N LEU A 203 10.21 -15.39 -21.87
CA LEU A 203 9.38 -16.39 -21.18
C LEU A 203 9.19 -17.67 -22.01
N GLU A 204 8.96 -17.54 -23.31
CA GLU A 204 8.82 -18.69 -24.22
C GLU A 204 10.15 -19.46 -24.34
N SER A 205 11.30 -18.75 -24.40
CA SER A 205 12.61 -19.40 -24.42
C SER A 205 12.94 -20.16 -23.13
N ALA A 206 12.55 -19.62 -21.97
CA ALA A 206 12.74 -20.27 -20.68
C ALA A 206 11.87 -21.54 -20.57
N THR A 207 10.64 -21.49 -21.09
CA THR A 207 9.71 -22.64 -21.07
C THR A 207 10.19 -23.78 -21.97
N GLN A 208 10.88 -23.48 -23.07
CA GLN A 208 11.47 -24.51 -23.95
C GLN A 208 12.74 -25.14 -23.38
N ALA A 209 13.44 -24.46 -22.46
CA ALA A 209 14.67 -24.95 -21.85
C ALA A 209 14.40 -25.94 -20.69
N ASP A 210 13.23 -25.87 -20.04
CA ASP A 210 12.80 -26.76 -18.96
C ASP A 210 11.53 -27.56 -19.34
N PRO A 211 11.64 -28.68 -20.07
CA PRO A 211 10.50 -29.56 -20.37
C PRO A 211 10.20 -30.46 -19.16
N ALA A 212 9.78 -29.89 -18.02
CA ALA A 212 9.32 -30.67 -16.87
C ALA A 212 8.54 -29.85 -15.83
N GLU A 213 7.22 -29.74 -16.03
CA GLU A 213 6.19 -30.05 -15.02
C GLU A 213 4.82 -29.69 -15.61
N GLU A 214 4.26 -30.62 -16.39
CA GLU A 214 2.81 -30.69 -16.59
C GLU A 214 2.17 -30.97 -15.24
N GLY A 215 1.77 -29.93 -14.52
CA GLY A 215 1.27 -30.09 -13.16
C GLY A 215 0.57 -28.87 -12.62
N GLU A 216 -0.51 -28.42 -13.25
CA GLU A 216 -1.74 -28.18 -12.48
C GLU A 216 -2.96 -28.04 -13.38
N SER A 217 -3.86 -29.00 -13.21
CA SER A 217 -5.23 -29.00 -13.65
C SER A 217 -5.98 -27.78 -13.09
N ASP A 218 -6.38 -26.87 -13.97
CA ASP A 218 -7.58 -26.08 -13.76
C ASP A 218 -8.77 -27.06 -13.70
N LYS A 219 -9.05 -27.59 -12.49
CA LYS A 219 -10.32 -28.23 -12.18
C LYS A 219 -11.37 -27.14 -12.15
N ASP A 220 -11.97 -26.96 -13.30
CA ASP A 220 -13.25 -26.32 -13.54
C ASP A 220 -14.34 -27.09 -12.75
N GLU A 221 -14.57 -26.70 -11.50
CA GLU A 221 -15.67 -27.22 -10.69
C GLU A 221 -16.95 -26.42 -11.02
N SER A 222 -17.49 -26.73 -12.19
CA SER A 222 -18.87 -26.44 -12.56
C SER A 222 -19.71 -27.69 -12.34
N ASP A 223 -20.25 -27.86 -11.12
CA ASP A 223 -21.33 -28.82 -10.85
C ASP A 223 -22.64 -28.12 -10.49
N LYS A 224 -23.70 -28.72 -11.02
CA LYS A 224 -25.03 -28.21 -11.28
C LYS A 224 -25.89 -28.25 -10.01
N GLY A 225 -26.43 -27.09 -9.63
CA GLY A 225 -27.58 -26.98 -8.74
C GLY A 225 -28.84 -26.56 -9.49
N GLN A 226 -29.50 -27.52 -10.14
CA GLN A 226 -30.81 -27.36 -10.77
C GLN A 226 -31.88 -27.62 -9.70
N ALA A 227 -32.67 -26.61 -9.32
CA ALA A 227 -33.87 -26.79 -8.52
C ALA A 227 -34.97 -25.82 -8.98
N ASP A 228 -36.00 -26.40 -9.55
CA ASP A 228 -37.30 -25.79 -9.83
C ASP A 228 -37.94 -25.25 -8.54
N GLU A 229 -38.48 -24.04 -8.57
CA GLU A 229 -39.67 -23.76 -7.76
C GLU A 229 -40.58 -22.70 -8.42
N LYS A 230 -41.78 -23.19 -8.76
CA LYS A 230 -42.98 -22.41 -9.10
C LYS A 230 -43.35 -21.48 -7.95
N GLY A 231 -43.70 -20.24 -8.28
CA GLY A 231 -44.35 -19.34 -7.33
C GLY A 231 -44.96 -18.13 -8.01
N THR A 232 -46.15 -18.31 -8.59
CA THR A 232 -47.08 -17.24 -8.94
C THR A 232 -47.33 -16.33 -7.73
N ASN A 233 -47.22 -14.99 -7.88
CA ASN A 233 -48.14 -14.14 -7.13
C ASN A 233 -48.42 -12.77 -7.75
N GLU A 234 -49.59 -12.29 -7.40
CA GLU A 234 -50.48 -11.38 -8.09
C GLU A 234 -50.03 -9.92 -8.18
N LYS A 235 -50.35 -9.40 -9.36
CA LYS A 235 -50.74 -8.02 -9.67
C LYS A 235 -51.84 -7.53 -8.71
N LYS A 236 -51.60 -6.49 -7.91
CA LYS A 236 -52.64 -5.56 -7.46
C LYS A 236 -52.15 -4.12 -7.38
N SER A 237 -52.94 -3.28 -8.03
CA SER A 237 -52.97 -1.83 -8.07
C SER A 237 -53.38 -1.19 -6.74
N ASP A 238 -52.85 -0.01 -6.43
CA ASP A 238 -53.55 1.18 -5.88
C ASP A 238 -52.48 2.28 -5.69
N LYS A 239 -52.52 3.48 -6.30
CA LYS A 239 -53.49 4.60 -6.30
C LYS A 239 -53.66 5.30 -4.95
N SER A 240 -52.84 6.34 -4.70
CA SER A 240 -53.16 7.59 -3.95
C SER A 240 -51.87 8.44 -3.88
N LYS A 241 -51.73 9.69 -4.33
CA LYS A 241 -52.46 10.98 -4.20
C LYS A 241 -52.36 11.64 -2.82
N SER A 242 -51.35 12.50 -2.61
CA SER A 242 -51.42 13.84 -1.97
C SER A 242 -50.04 14.51 -2.18
N LYS A 243 -49.84 15.74 -2.66
CA LYS A 243 -50.34 17.10 -2.38
C LYS A 243 -50.01 17.66 -0.98
N GLY A 244 -49.24 18.76 -1.00
CA GLY A 244 -49.07 19.77 0.07
C GLY A 244 -47.67 19.73 0.68
N GLY A 245 -46.90 20.80 0.85
CA GLY A 245 -47.00 22.24 0.64
C GLY A 245 -45.59 22.80 0.99
N VAL A 246 -44.98 23.69 0.21
CA VAL A 246 -44.95 25.16 0.40
C VAL A 246 -44.99 25.63 1.84
N GLU A 247 -43.88 26.20 2.31
CA GLU A 247 -43.72 27.57 2.87
C GLU A 247 -42.20 27.76 3.10
N LEU A 248 -41.55 28.63 2.30
CA LEU A 248 -41.10 30.00 2.63
C LEU A 248 -40.00 30.05 3.69
#